data_AF-A0A0F8XFZ3-F1
#
_entry.id   AF-A0A0F8XFZ3-F1
#
_cell.length_a   1.000
_cell.length_b   1.000
_cell.length_c   1.000
_cell.angle_alpha   90.00
_cell.angle_beta   90.00
_cell.angle_gamma   90.00
#
_symmetry.space_group_name_H-M   'P 1'
#
loop_
_entity.id
_entity.type
_entity.pdbx_description
1 polymer ?
#
loop_
_entity_poly.entity_id
_entity_poly.type
_entity_poly.pdbx_seq_one_letter_code
_entity_poly.pdbx_strand_id
1 'polypeptide(L)'
;ATPILAVHEVMEQIAPDLPEGCVVTDTGSTKERVMEWAHELLPSSVSFVGGHPMAGKETQGIENAEAQLFRDRAYCICPAVSAHESAVRAVVGIVRLVGAEPLFLDPREHDQYAAAVSHLPLLVSSALFTLLRASPSWNDLAPMASSGFRDVTRLASGDPQMSHDVFLTNRDAAVHWLDRMVEELRRYRHLLQGDAEHLMETFAKAQMERDTFIAEPHPRRPEGETPDVRQELVNSLMGGWIAGRLKRARELPGLMREAGSTGAEGEPSRGDRIAEDIRRELEEREQKDRG
;
A
#
# COMPACT_ATOMS: atom_id res chain seq x y z
N ALA A 1 -17.09 4.07 16.12
CA ALA A 1 -16.53 3.86 14.78
C ALA A 1 -17.69 3.88 13.79
N THR A 2 -17.73 4.90 12.95
CA THR A 2 -18.81 5.17 11.97
C THR A 2 -18.16 5.52 10.62
N PRO A 3 -18.92 5.53 9.51
CA PRO A 3 -18.44 6.11 8.26
C PRO A 3 -17.94 7.54 8.48
N ILE A 4 -16.94 7.97 7.70
CA ILE A 4 -16.19 9.22 7.94
C ILE A 4 -17.14 10.42 7.93
N LEU A 5 -18.07 10.50 6.98
CA LEU A 5 -18.99 11.64 6.90
C LEU A 5 -19.97 11.71 8.07
N ALA A 6 -20.26 10.59 8.74
CA ALA A 6 -21.10 10.56 9.93
C ALA A 6 -20.35 11.05 11.18
N VAL A 7 -19.02 11.16 11.15
CA VAL A 7 -18.22 11.63 12.30
C VAL A 7 -18.63 13.04 12.72
N HIS A 8 -18.87 13.94 11.75
CA HIS A 8 -19.34 15.30 12.03
C HIS A 8 -20.64 15.30 12.85
N GLU A 9 -21.68 14.61 12.34
CA GLU A 9 -22.98 14.54 13.00
C GLU A 9 -22.87 13.91 14.39
N VAL A 10 -22.07 12.85 14.54
CA VAL A 10 -21.85 12.22 15.84
C VAL A 10 -21.17 13.19 16.81
N MET A 11 -20.15 13.93 16.37
CA MET A 11 -19.47 14.93 17.22
C MET A 11 -20.43 16.03 17.67
N GLU A 12 -21.26 16.55 16.77
CA GLU A 12 -22.27 17.57 17.06
C GLU A 12 -23.29 17.07 18.11
N GLN A 13 -23.74 15.82 17.97
CA GLN A 13 -24.72 15.22 18.89
C GLN A 13 -24.15 14.96 20.29
N ILE A 14 -22.90 14.49 20.39
CA ILE A 14 -22.31 14.14 21.69
C ILE A 14 -21.75 15.36 22.43
N ALA A 15 -21.33 16.42 21.71
CA ALA A 15 -20.61 17.56 22.28
C ALA A 15 -21.26 18.19 23.53
N PRO A 16 -22.59 18.39 23.62
CA PRO A 16 -23.22 18.99 24.79
C PRO A 16 -23.14 18.15 26.07
N ASP A 17 -22.96 16.83 25.93
CA ASP A 17 -23.03 15.86 27.03
C ASP A 17 -21.65 15.37 27.49
N LEU A 18 -20.57 15.80 26.83
CA LEU A 18 -19.22 15.36 27.18
C LEU A 18 -18.73 16.03 28.47
N PRO A 19 -18.27 15.23 29.47
CA PRO A 19 -17.71 15.79 30.70
C PRO A 19 -16.35 16.47 30.44
N GLU A 20 -15.97 17.39 31.34
CA GLU A 20 -14.63 17.99 31.34
C GLU A 20 -13.55 16.91 31.45
N GLY A 21 -12.50 17.04 30.62
CA GLY A 21 -11.40 16.09 30.54
C GLY A 21 -11.71 14.81 29.76
N CYS A 22 -12.89 14.70 29.12
CA CYS A 22 -13.21 13.56 28.26
C CYS A 22 -12.19 13.42 27.11
N VAL A 23 -11.90 12.19 26.72
CA VAL A 23 -11.04 11.85 25.58
C VAL A 23 -11.91 11.29 24.47
N VAL A 24 -11.88 11.92 23.30
CA VAL A 24 -12.57 11.46 22.10
C VAL A 24 -11.55 11.04 21.05
N THR A 25 -11.81 9.93 20.37
CA THR A 25 -10.97 9.40 19.28
C THR A 25 -11.84 8.78 18.20
N ASP A 26 -11.30 8.60 17.00
CA ASP A 26 -11.98 8.02 15.85
C ASP A 26 -11.15 6.91 15.19
N THR A 27 -11.63 6.41 14.05
CA THR A 27 -10.99 5.35 13.26
C THR A 27 -11.07 5.64 11.75
N GLY A 28 -11.41 6.87 11.36
CA GLY A 28 -11.70 7.25 9.98
C GLY A 28 -10.47 7.19 9.09
N SER A 29 -10.66 6.91 7.80
CA SER A 29 -9.55 6.73 6.86
C SER A 29 -8.92 8.03 6.36
N THR A 30 -9.50 9.18 6.71
CA THR A 30 -8.96 10.52 6.47
C THR A 30 -8.93 11.30 7.78
N LYS A 31 -8.04 12.28 7.90
CA LYS A 31 -7.76 12.93 9.18
C LYS A 31 -7.87 14.45 9.13
N GLU A 32 -7.48 15.13 8.05
CA GLU A 32 -7.53 16.61 7.99
C GLU A 32 -8.93 17.13 8.31
N ARG A 33 -9.93 16.64 7.57
CA ARG A 33 -11.34 17.02 7.77
C ARG A 33 -11.91 16.61 9.14
N VAL A 34 -11.54 15.42 9.64
CA VAL A 34 -12.01 14.93 10.94
C VAL A 34 -11.46 15.80 12.08
N MET A 35 -10.21 16.22 11.97
CA MET A 35 -9.56 17.08 12.95
C MET A 35 -10.16 18.49 12.93
N GLU A 36 -10.53 19.02 11.76
CA GLU A 36 -11.28 20.27 11.62
C GLU A 36 -12.63 20.20 12.34
N TRP A 37 -13.43 19.17 12.06
CA TRP A 37 -14.73 18.99 12.73
C TRP A 37 -14.61 18.86 14.24
N ALA A 38 -13.60 18.12 14.71
CA ALA A 38 -13.35 18.00 16.14
C ALA A 38 -13.02 19.35 16.78
N HIS A 39 -12.25 20.20 16.08
CA HIS A 39 -11.93 21.54 16.55
C HIS A 39 -13.16 22.47 16.59
N GLU A 40 -14.04 22.38 15.61
CA GLU A 40 -15.23 23.22 15.49
C GLU A 40 -16.35 22.83 16.48
N LEU A 41 -16.53 21.53 16.72
CA LEU A 41 -17.71 20.99 17.41
C LEU A 41 -17.47 20.62 18.87
N LEU A 42 -16.26 20.15 19.23
CA LEU A 42 -16.02 19.64 20.58
C LEU A 42 -15.70 20.80 21.56
N PRO A 43 -16.19 20.73 22.81
CA PRO A 43 -15.86 21.72 23.83
C PRO A 43 -14.35 21.80 24.08
N SER A 44 -13.83 22.99 24.39
CA SER A 44 -12.40 23.18 24.71
C SER A 44 -11.92 22.42 25.95
N SER A 45 -12.85 21.95 26.79
CA SER A 45 -12.59 21.09 27.94
C SER A 45 -12.38 19.61 27.59
N VAL A 46 -12.57 19.23 26.32
CA VAL A 46 -12.43 17.86 25.81
C VAL A 46 -11.16 17.75 24.97
N SER A 47 -10.47 16.61 25.06
CA SER A 47 -9.32 16.31 24.20
C SER A 47 -9.72 15.39 23.06
N PHE A 48 -9.40 15.79 21.82
CA PHE A 48 -9.53 14.93 20.64
C PHE A 48 -8.19 14.40 20.18
N VAL A 49 -8.14 13.10 19.88
CA VAL A 49 -6.96 12.44 19.30
C VAL A 49 -7.44 11.60 18.12
N GLY A 50 -7.18 12.05 16.91
CA GLY A 50 -7.57 11.35 15.69
C GLY A 50 -6.85 10.02 15.54
N GLY A 51 -7.58 9.01 15.05
CA GLY A 51 -7.08 7.65 14.89
C GLY A 51 -7.37 7.06 13.51
N HIS A 52 -6.45 6.26 12.98
CA HIS A 52 -6.69 5.45 11.79
C HIS A 52 -5.88 4.14 11.85
N PRO A 53 -6.51 3.00 12.20
CA PRO A 53 -5.85 1.71 12.08
C PRO A 53 -5.57 1.41 10.59
N MET A 54 -4.31 1.15 10.23
CA MET A 54 -3.92 0.71 8.88
C MET A 54 -4.17 -0.80 8.74
N ALA A 55 -5.41 -1.19 9.03
CA ALA A 55 -5.89 -2.55 9.03
C ALA A 55 -7.33 -2.55 8.52
N GLY A 56 -7.63 -3.43 7.56
CA GLY A 56 -8.97 -3.50 6.98
C GLY A 56 -9.16 -4.79 6.21
N LYS A 57 -10.43 -5.15 6.02
CA LYS A 57 -10.88 -6.24 5.17
C LYS A 57 -11.91 -5.70 4.17
N GLU A 58 -12.06 -6.39 3.06
CA GLU A 58 -13.11 -6.07 2.08
C GLU A 58 -14.49 -6.45 2.59
N THR A 59 -14.57 -7.41 3.52
CA THR A 59 -15.80 -7.88 4.15
C THR A 59 -16.20 -6.98 5.32
N GLN A 60 -17.44 -6.52 5.32
CA GLN A 60 -18.00 -5.63 6.34
C GLN A 60 -18.89 -6.37 7.34
N GLY A 61 -19.32 -5.67 8.40
CA GLY A 61 -20.26 -6.20 9.38
C GLY A 61 -19.59 -6.73 10.65
N ILE A 62 -20.30 -6.64 11.77
CA ILE A 62 -19.78 -7.05 13.10
C ILE A 62 -19.50 -8.55 13.17
N GLU A 63 -20.18 -9.34 12.35
CA GLU A 63 -19.97 -10.78 12.17
C GLU A 63 -18.59 -11.13 11.60
N ASN A 64 -17.95 -10.17 10.91
CA ASN A 64 -16.61 -10.30 10.35
C ASN A 64 -15.53 -9.66 11.25
N ALA A 65 -15.89 -9.24 12.47
CA ALA A 65 -14.96 -8.64 13.42
C ALA A 65 -13.98 -9.69 13.98
N GLU A 66 -12.69 -9.32 14.02
CA GLU A 66 -11.63 -10.19 14.50
C GLU A 66 -10.78 -9.51 15.57
N ALA A 67 -10.62 -10.20 16.70
CA ALA A 67 -9.86 -9.67 17.84
C ALA A 67 -8.39 -9.36 17.50
N GLN A 68 -7.82 -10.03 16.50
CA GLN A 68 -6.42 -9.87 16.09
C GLN A 68 -6.25 -8.95 14.87
N LEU A 69 -7.31 -8.28 14.41
CA LEU A 69 -7.28 -7.47 13.18
C LEU A 69 -6.15 -6.43 13.17
N PHE A 70 -5.84 -5.85 14.32
CA PHE A 70 -4.89 -4.75 14.47
C PHE A 70 -3.47 -5.20 14.86
N ARG A 71 -3.25 -6.49 15.14
CA ARG A 71 -1.97 -6.99 15.63
C ARG A 71 -0.86 -6.75 14.59
N ASP A 72 0.26 -6.19 15.05
CA ASP A 72 1.45 -5.85 14.25
C ASP A 72 1.14 -4.92 13.06
N ARG A 73 0.02 -4.18 13.13
CA ARG A 73 -0.38 -3.18 12.13
C ARG A 73 -0.06 -1.78 12.62
N ALA A 74 0.35 -0.91 11.70
CA ALA A 74 0.46 0.51 12.01
C ALA A 74 -0.92 1.08 12.37
N TYR A 75 -0.96 1.99 13.33
CA TYR A 75 -2.15 2.73 13.71
C TYR A 75 -1.80 4.21 13.76
N CYS A 76 -2.28 4.98 12.78
CA CYS A 76 -1.98 6.39 12.70
C CYS A 76 -2.67 7.15 13.82
N ILE A 77 -1.93 8.05 14.48
CA ILE A 77 -2.41 8.89 15.58
C ILE A 77 -2.12 10.34 15.23
N CYS A 78 -3.17 11.16 15.21
CA CYS A 78 -3.12 12.57 14.88
C CYS A 78 -3.70 13.36 16.07
N PRO A 79 -2.89 13.70 17.09
CA PRO A 79 -3.37 14.44 18.25
C PRO A 79 -3.73 15.88 17.86
N ALA A 80 -4.83 16.41 18.42
CA ALA A 80 -5.14 17.83 18.24
C ALA A 80 -4.09 18.68 18.97
N VAL A 81 -3.83 19.90 18.48
CA VAL A 81 -2.87 20.81 19.13
C VAL A 81 -3.27 21.14 20.57
N SER A 82 -4.57 21.16 20.85
CA SER A 82 -5.15 21.38 22.18
C SER A 82 -5.23 20.10 23.03
N ALA A 83 -4.90 18.92 22.50
CA ALA A 83 -5.07 17.67 23.21
C ALA A 83 -4.10 17.58 24.40
N HIS A 84 -4.63 17.23 25.57
CA HIS A 84 -3.80 17.00 26.75
C HIS A 84 -2.91 15.77 26.56
N GLU A 85 -1.69 15.83 27.07
CA GLU A 85 -0.74 14.72 26.98
C GLU A 85 -1.29 13.41 27.60
N SER A 86 -2.11 13.51 28.65
CA SER A 86 -2.81 12.37 29.24
C SER A 86 -3.78 11.70 28.27
N ALA A 87 -4.48 12.47 27.44
CA ALA A 87 -5.40 11.97 26.43
C ALA A 87 -4.64 11.21 25.32
N VAL A 88 -3.52 11.79 24.85
CA VAL A 88 -2.64 11.14 23.86
C VAL A 88 -2.10 9.82 24.42
N ARG A 89 -1.61 9.80 25.67
CA ARG A 89 -1.16 8.57 26.33
C ARG A 89 -2.26 7.52 26.46
N ALA A 90 -3.49 7.93 26.74
CA ALA A 90 -4.63 7.00 26.83
C ALA A 90 -4.90 6.32 25.49
N VAL A 91 -4.94 7.08 24.39
CA VAL A 91 -5.16 6.53 23.04
C VAL A 91 -3.99 5.63 22.61
N VAL A 92 -2.74 6.06 22.84
CA VAL A 92 -1.56 5.21 22.60
C VAL A 92 -1.63 3.90 23.40
N GLY A 93 -2.11 3.96 24.64
CA GLY A 93 -2.34 2.80 25.50
C GLY A 93 -3.33 1.82 24.87
N ILE A 94 -4.47 2.32 24.37
CA ILE A 94 -5.47 1.51 23.66
C ILE A 94 -4.88 0.88 22.40
N VAL A 95 -4.16 1.66 21.60
CA VAL A 95 -3.52 1.19 20.36
C VAL A 95 -2.55 0.03 20.64
N ARG A 96 -1.70 0.18 21.66
CA ARG A 96 -0.78 -0.90 22.07
C ARG A 96 -1.52 -2.11 22.66
N LEU A 97 -2.61 -1.89 23.39
CA LEU A 97 -3.40 -2.97 23.99
C LEU A 97 -4.02 -3.88 22.92
N VAL A 98 -4.43 -3.31 21.77
CA VAL A 98 -4.93 -4.10 20.63
C VAL A 98 -3.81 -4.70 19.77
N GLY A 99 -2.55 -4.54 20.18
CA GLY A 99 -1.37 -5.09 19.51
C GLY A 99 -0.93 -4.30 18.27
N ALA A 100 -1.41 -3.08 18.09
CA ALA A 100 -1.02 -2.22 16.97
C ALA A 100 0.16 -1.32 17.34
N GLU A 101 0.87 -0.86 16.31
CA GLU A 101 2.05 0.00 16.42
C GLU A 101 1.67 1.47 16.18
N PRO A 102 1.76 2.36 17.20
CA PRO A 102 1.43 3.77 17.06
C PRO A 102 2.25 4.49 15.99
N LEU A 103 1.56 5.18 15.08
CA LEU A 103 2.09 5.98 13.98
C LEU A 103 1.70 7.46 14.10
N PHE A 104 2.50 8.27 14.80
CA PHE A 104 2.25 9.73 14.87
C PHE A 104 2.52 10.42 13.53
N LEU A 105 1.53 11.20 13.08
CA LEU A 105 1.56 11.98 11.84
C LEU A 105 0.76 13.28 12.01
N ASP A 106 1.18 14.31 11.27
CA ASP A 106 0.31 15.46 11.01
C ASP A 106 -0.92 15.02 10.19
N PRO A 107 -2.13 15.58 10.41
CA PRO A 107 -3.33 15.17 9.68
C PRO A 107 -3.22 15.29 8.15
N ARG A 108 -2.55 16.34 7.67
CA ARG A 108 -2.36 16.56 6.23
C ARG A 108 -1.33 15.60 5.67
N GLU A 109 -0.25 15.36 6.40
CA GLU A 109 0.75 14.35 6.02
C GLU A 109 0.13 12.95 5.94
N HIS A 110 -0.68 12.57 6.94
CA HIS A 110 -1.45 11.34 6.93
C HIS A 110 -2.31 11.22 5.67
N ASP A 111 -3.07 12.26 5.33
CA ASP A 111 -3.98 12.22 4.19
C ASP A 111 -3.24 12.13 2.86
N GLN A 112 -2.07 12.76 2.73
CA GLN A 112 -1.19 12.59 1.56
C GLN A 112 -0.68 11.16 1.43
N TYR A 113 -0.25 10.54 2.53
CA TYR A 113 0.27 9.16 2.52
C TYR A 113 -0.83 8.14 2.28
N ALA A 114 -1.98 8.27 2.96
CA ALA A 114 -3.14 7.42 2.75
C ALA A 114 -3.65 7.50 1.29
N ALA A 115 -3.64 8.69 0.69
CA ALA A 115 -3.97 8.85 -0.72
C ALA A 115 -3.03 8.05 -1.64
N ALA A 116 -1.72 8.08 -1.36
CA ALA A 116 -0.72 7.37 -2.14
C ALA A 116 -0.85 5.84 -2.02
N VAL A 117 -0.92 5.32 -0.79
CA VAL A 117 -0.75 3.88 -0.51
C VAL A 117 -2.06 3.11 -0.38
N SER A 118 -3.20 3.80 -0.29
CA SER A 118 -4.53 3.18 -0.11
C SER A 118 -5.56 3.67 -1.12
N HIS A 119 -5.78 4.99 -1.23
CA HIS A 119 -6.86 5.54 -2.06
C HIS A 119 -6.57 5.41 -3.56
N LEU A 120 -5.32 5.65 -3.98
CA LEU A 120 -4.89 5.46 -5.37
C LEU A 120 -5.04 3.98 -5.81
N PRO A 121 -4.56 2.97 -5.07
CA PRO A 121 -4.84 1.56 -5.37
C PRO A 121 -6.33 1.24 -5.58
N LEU A 122 -7.21 1.79 -4.74
CA LEU A 122 -8.66 1.62 -4.89
C LEU A 122 -9.18 2.24 -6.21
N LEU A 123 -8.75 3.46 -6.57
CA LEU A 123 -9.10 4.08 -7.85
C LEU A 123 -8.62 3.25 -9.04
N VAL A 124 -7.36 2.81 -9.03
CA VAL A 124 -6.76 2.03 -10.12
C VAL A 124 -7.46 0.69 -10.28
N SER A 125 -7.74 -0.01 -9.18
CA SER A 125 -8.52 -1.25 -9.16
C SER A 125 -9.89 -1.07 -9.80
N SER A 126 -10.62 -0.02 -9.39
CA SER A 126 -11.97 0.28 -9.88
C SER A 126 -11.98 0.70 -11.35
N ALA A 127 -11.02 1.53 -11.75
CA ALA A 127 -10.86 1.99 -13.13
C ALA A 127 -10.48 0.84 -14.08
N LEU A 128 -9.56 -0.04 -13.67
CA LEU A 128 -9.16 -1.21 -14.46
C LEU A 128 -10.33 -2.15 -14.71
N PHE A 129 -11.08 -2.49 -13.65
CA PHE A 129 -12.25 -3.36 -13.78
C PHE A 129 -13.31 -2.74 -14.70
N THR A 130 -13.65 -1.46 -14.47
CA THR A 130 -14.65 -0.73 -15.26
C THR A 130 -14.26 -0.65 -16.74
N LEU A 131 -12.98 -0.37 -17.02
CA LEU A 131 -12.45 -0.29 -18.39
C LEU A 131 -12.66 -1.60 -19.16
N LEU A 132 -12.24 -2.74 -18.59
CA LEU A 132 -12.37 -4.03 -19.28
C LEU A 132 -13.82 -4.50 -19.33
N ARG A 133 -14.60 -4.25 -18.28
CA ARG A 133 -16.03 -4.62 -18.23
C ARG A 133 -16.86 -3.91 -19.28
N ALA A 134 -16.49 -2.69 -19.65
CA ALA A 134 -17.13 -1.91 -20.70
C ALA A 134 -16.75 -2.34 -22.14
N SER A 135 -15.78 -3.25 -22.29
CA SER A 135 -15.38 -3.77 -23.60
C SER A 135 -16.53 -4.56 -24.25
N PRO A 136 -16.84 -4.34 -25.55
CA PRO A 136 -17.76 -5.20 -26.30
C PRO A 136 -17.37 -6.68 -26.30
N SER A 137 -16.07 -6.97 -26.14
CA SER A 137 -15.50 -8.32 -26.08
C SER A 137 -15.43 -8.89 -24.66
N TRP A 138 -16.14 -8.32 -23.68
CA TRP A 138 -16.10 -8.79 -22.29
C TRP A 138 -16.33 -10.29 -22.14
N ASN A 139 -17.25 -10.87 -22.92
CA ASN A 139 -17.55 -12.31 -22.85
C ASN A 139 -16.35 -13.20 -23.24
N ASP A 140 -15.45 -12.69 -24.08
CA ASP A 140 -14.22 -13.40 -24.47
C ASP A 140 -13.05 -13.08 -23.53
N LEU A 141 -13.01 -11.85 -22.99
CA LEU A 141 -11.99 -11.41 -22.04
C LEU A 141 -12.16 -12.03 -20.65
N ALA A 142 -13.40 -12.17 -20.17
CA ALA A 142 -13.68 -12.61 -18.81
C ALA A 142 -13.17 -14.02 -18.50
N PRO A 143 -13.28 -15.02 -19.40
CA PRO A 143 -12.66 -16.33 -19.20
C PRO A 143 -11.13 -16.30 -19.11
N MET A 144 -10.48 -15.31 -19.71
CA MET A 144 -9.02 -15.12 -19.67
C MET A 144 -8.54 -14.38 -18.41
N ALA A 145 -9.46 -13.83 -17.61
CA ALA A 145 -9.14 -13.10 -16.39
C ALA A 145 -8.67 -14.04 -15.28
N SER A 146 -7.36 -14.27 -15.24
CA SER A 146 -6.66 -15.11 -14.27
C SER A 146 -6.48 -14.43 -12.91
N SER A 147 -5.72 -15.06 -12.01
CA SER A 147 -5.44 -14.56 -10.65
C SER A 147 -4.89 -13.14 -10.65
N GLY A 148 -4.00 -12.79 -11.58
CA GLY A 148 -3.42 -11.44 -11.63
C GLY A 148 -4.47 -10.33 -11.83
N PHE A 149 -5.45 -10.55 -12.71
CA PHE A 149 -6.55 -9.59 -12.87
C PHE A 149 -7.40 -9.52 -11.60
N ARG A 150 -7.77 -10.69 -11.05
CA ARG A 150 -8.58 -10.79 -9.83
C ARG A 150 -7.94 -10.06 -8.65
N ASP A 151 -6.63 -10.24 -8.45
CA ASP A 151 -5.89 -9.64 -7.35
C ASP A 151 -5.80 -8.11 -7.48
N VAL A 152 -5.51 -7.61 -8.68
CA VAL A 152 -5.41 -6.16 -8.93
C VAL A 152 -6.78 -5.48 -8.84
N THR A 153 -7.86 -6.15 -9.25
CA THR A 153 -9.22 -5.59 -9.21
C THR A 153 -9.99 -5.89 -7.92
N ARG A 154 -9.40 -6.64 -6.98
CA ARG A 154 -10.08 -7.10 -5.76
C ARG A 154 -10.70 -5.95 -4.97
N LEU A 155 -9.98 -4.83 -4.86
CA LEU A 155 -10.44 -3.64 -4.12
C LEU A 155 -11.69 -3.00 -4.72
N ALA A 156 -12.02 -3.25 -6.00
CA ALA A 156 -13.23 -2.73 -6.64
C ALA A 156 -14.52 -3.35 -6.07
N SER A 157 -14.41 -4.44 -5.30
CA SER A 157 -15.53 -5.06 -4.57
C SER A 157 -15.74 -4.48 -3.16
N GLY A 158 -14.95 -3.46 -2.78
CA GLY A 158 -15.13 -2.73 -1.53
C GLY A 158 -16.44 -1.94 -1.47
N ASP A 159 -16.79 -1.47 -0.28
CA ASP A 159 -18.01 -0.69 -0.05
C ASP A 159 -18.01 0.65 -0.81
N PRO A 160 -19.02 0.90 -1.66
CA PRO A 160 -19.15 2.16 -2.38
C PRO A 160 -19.27 3.37 -1.46
N GLN A 161 -19.90 3.25 -0.30
CA GLN A 161 -20.08 4.37 0.63
C GLN A 161 -18.73 4.77 1.25
N MET A 162 -17.96 3.80 1.74
CA MET A 162 -16.59 4.04 2.22
C MET A 162 -15.73 4.72 1.15
N SER A 163 -15.77 4.22 -0.08
CA SER A 163 -15.02 4.79 -1.21
C SER A 163 -15.41 6.24 -1.47
N HIS A 164 -16.71 6.51 -1.56
CA HIS A 164 -17.27 7.85 -1.74
C HIS A 164 -16.79 8.82 -0.65
N ASP A 165 -16.90 8.43 0.62
CA ASP A 165 -16.58 9.27 1.76
C ASP A 165 -15.08 9.63 1.81
N VAL A 166 -14.21 8.65 1.50
CA VAL A 166 -12.77 8.85 1.43
C VAL A 166 -12.39 9.88 0.36
N PHE A 167 -12.96 9.79 -0.85
CA PHE A 167 -12.65 10.74 -1.93
C PHE A 167 -13.30 12.10 -1.73
N LEU A 168 -14.41 12.20 -1.00
CA LEU A 168 -14.97 13.50 -0.62
C LEU A 168 -14.13 14.21 0.43
N THR A 169 -13.58 13.48 1.40
CA THR A 169 -12.82 14.05 2.51
C THR A 169 -11.34 14.25 2.21
N ASN A 170 -10.80 13.62 1.15
CA ASN A 170 -9.40 13.74 0.77
C ASN A 170 -9.19 13.87 -0.76
N ARG A 171 -10.01 14.72 -1.38
CA ARG A 171 -10.06 14.90 -2.84
C ARG A 171 -8.72 15.34 -3.43
N ASP A 172 -8.12 16.37 -2.85
CA ASP A 172 -6.96 17.04 -3.46
C ASP A 172 -5.73 16.13 -3.47
N ALA A 173 -5.48 15.39 -2.38
CA ALA A 173 -4.41 14.39 -2.36
C ALA A 173 -4.68 13.24 -3.32
N ALA A 174 -5.94 12.77 -3.40
CA ALA A 174 -6.31 11.71 -4.33
C ALA A 174 -6.08 12.12 -5.80
N VAL A 175 -6.47 13.36 -6.17
CA VAL A 175 -6.23 13.91 -7.51
C VAL A 175 -4.74 14.03 -7.79
N HIS A 176 -3.95 14.56 -6.84
CA HIS A 176 -2.50 14.65 -6.98
C HIS A 176 -1.88 13.29 -7.33
N TRP A 177 -2.19 12.24 -6.58
CA TRP A 177 -1.64 10.91 -6.81
C TRP A 177 -2.21 10.22 -8.05
N LEU A 178 -3.44 10.51 -8.44
CA LEU A 178 -4.00 10.05 -9.71
C LEU A 178 -3.24 10.65 -10.90
N ASP A 179 -2.93 11.95 -10.87
CA ASP A 179 -2.14 12.60 -11.92
C ASP A 179 -0.74 11.99 -12.01
N ARG A 180 -0.08 11.75 -10.86
CA ARG A 180 1.20 11.01 -10.79
C ARG A 180 1.10 9.64 -11.47
N MET A 181 0.02 8.91 -11.22
CA MET A 181 -0.20 7.59 -11.83
C MET A 181 -0.42 7.68 -13.34
N VAL A 182 -1.18 8.68 -13.81
CA VAL A 182 -1.41 8.91 -15.24
C VAL A 182 -0.09 9.20 -15.96
N GLU A 183 0.78 10.02 -15.37
CA GLU A 183 2.12 10.26 -15.91
C GLU A 183 2.95 8.98 -15.99
N GLU A 184 2.88 8.13 -14.97
CA GLU A 184 3.60 6.85 -14.95
C GLU A 184 3.08 5.89 -16.04
N LEU A 185 1.76 5.80 -16.22
CA LEU A 185 1.17 5.02 -17.33
C LEU A 185 1.59 5.56 -18.70
N ARG A 186 1.70 6.90 -18.87
CA ARG A 186 2.22 7.51 -20.09
C ARG A 186 3.69 7.16 -20.32
N ARG A 187 4.50 7.11 -19.25
CA ARG A 187 5.91 6.65 -19.32
C ARG A 187 5.99 5.20 -19.80
N TYR A 188 5.20 4.29 -19.24
CA TYR A 188 5.14 2.90 -19.70
C TYR A 188 4.66 2.78 -21.15
N ARG A 189 3.66 3.56 -21.56
CA ARG A 189 3.22 3.61 -22.95
C ARG A 189 4.36 4.00 -23.90
N HIS A 190 5.19 4.98 -23.53
CA HIS A 190 6.33 5.38 -24.34
C HIS A 190 7.41 4.28 -24.41
N LEU A 191 7.72 3.65 -23.28
CA LEU A 191 8.65 2.52 -23.22
C LEU A 191 8.23 1.35 -24.12
N LEU A 192 6.93 1.03 -24.15
CA LEU A 192 6.38 -0.01 -25.04
C LEU A 192 6.49 0.33 -26.53
N GLN A 193 6.69 1.60 -26.88
CA GLN A 193 6.90 2.08 -28.25
C GLN A 193 8.39 2.27 -28.58
N GLY A 194 9.27 2.10 -27.60
CA GLY A 194 10.69 2.36 -27.68
C GLY A 194 11.54 1.09 -27.78
N ASP A 195 12.74 1.17 -27.21
CA ASP A 195 13.74 0.12 -27.24
C ASP A 195 13.49 -0.97 -26.19
N ALA A 196 13.69 -2.23 -26.59
CA ALA A 196 13.42 -3.41 -25.77
C ALA A 196 14.35 -3.52 -24.55
N GLU A 197 15.58 -3.00 -24.63
CA GLU A 197 16.53 -3.02 -23.51
C GLU A 197 16.05 -2.13 -22.36
N HIS A 198 15.66 -0.89 -22.66
CA HIS A 198 15.11 0.05 -21.67
C HIS A 198 13.82 -0.45 -21.01
N LEU A 199 12.99 -1.20 -21.74
CA LEU A 199 11.79 -1.83 -21.20
C LEU A 199 12.16 -2.92 -20.17
N MET A 200 13.12 -3.79 -20.51
CA MET A 200 13.62 -4.83 -19.61
C MET A 200 14.22 -4.24 -18.34
N GLU A 201 15.07 -3.22 -18.46
CA GLU A 201 15.68 -2.53 -17.31
C GLU A 201 14.60 -1.95 -16.37
N THR A 202 13.54 -1.35 -16.92
CA THR A 202 12.44 -0.80 -16.14
C THR A 202 11.73 -1.88 -15.31
N PHE A 203 11.41 -3.03 -15.92
CA PHE A 203 10.77 -4.13 -15.20
C PHE A 203 11.69 -4.80 -14.18
N ALA A 204 12.97 -4.98 -14.52
CA ALA A 204 13.96 -5.55 -13.59
C ALA A 204 14.14 -4.67 -12.35
N LYS A 205 14.17 -3.35 -12.53
CA LYS A 205 14.21 -2.39 -11.42
C LYS A 205 12.97 -2.51 -10.53
N ALA A 206 11.77 -2.48 -11.13
CA ALA A 206 10.52 -2.57 -10.37
C ALA A 206 10.41 -3.90 -9.60
N GLN A 207 10.83 -5.02 -10.20
CA GLN A 207 10.90 -6.32 -9.52
C GLN A 207 11.83 -6.26 -8.31
N MET A 208 13.04 -5.73 -8.48
CA MET A 208 14.02 -5.66 -7.40
C MET A 208 13.53 -4.80 -6.22
N GLU A 209 12.97 -3.63 -6.51
CA GLU A 209 12.43 -2.72 -5.50
C GLU A 209 11.25 -3.35 -4.75
N ARG A 210 10.36 -4.04 -5.47
CA ARG A 210 9.23 -4.75 -4.86
C ARG A 210 9.67 -5.93 -4.01
N ASP A 211 10.62 -6.75 -4.48
CA ASP A 211 11.15 -7.89 -3.73
C ASP A 211 11.77 -7.41 -2.40
N THR A 212 12.51 -6.29 -2.44
CA THR A 212 13.11 -5.67 -1.25
C THR A 212 12.03 -5.21 -0.28
N PHE A 213 10.99 -4.51 -0.78
CA PHE A 213 9.82 -4.10 0.01
C PHE A 213 9.00 -5.28 0.58
N ILE A 214 9.16 -6.51 0.08
CA ILE A 214 8.53 -7.69 0.72
C ILE A 214 9.43 -8.28 1.79
N ALA A 215 10.74 -8.36 1.53
CA ALA A 215 11.68 -9.08 2.35
C ALA A 215 12.11 -8.31 3.60
N GLU A 216 12.19 -6.99 3.52
CA GLU A 216 12.72 -6.18 4.62
C GLU A 216 11.59 -5.74 5.57
N PRO A 217 11.84 -5.72 6.89
CA PRO A 217 10.99 -4.97 7.79
C PRO A 217 11.07 -3.50 7.40
N HIS A 218 9.99 -2.75 7.64
CA HIS A 218 9.92 -1.32 7.33
C HIS A 218 10.00 -0.52 8.64
N PRO A 219 11.16 -0.51 9.34
CA PRO A 219 11.29 0.23 10.58
C PRO A 219 11.14 1.73 10.28
N ARG A 220 10.48 2.44 11.19
CA ARG A 220 10.40 3.90 11.08
C ARG A 220 11.79 4.51 11.21
N ARG A 221 12.01 5.56 10.41
CA ARG A 221 13.16 6.44 10.57
C ARG A 221 13.05 7.14 11.93
N PRO A 222 14.13 7.24 12.72
CA PRO A 222 14.12 8.02 13.95
C PRO A 222 13.75 9.48 13.66
N GLU A 223 12.92 10.09 14.51
CA GLU A 223 12.59 11.51 14.41
C GLU A 223 13.87 12.38 14.46
N GLY A 224 14.04 13.28 13.48
CA GLY A 224 15.16 14.23 13.42
C GLY A 224 16.31 13.86 12.47
N GLU A 225 16.29 12.69 11.84
CA GLU A 225 17.28 12.36 10.79
C GLU A 225 16.83 12.88 9.42
N THR A 226 17.56 13.85 8.88
CA THR A 226 17.43 14.24 7.47
C THR A 226 17.99 13.14 6.57
N PRO A 227 17.44 12.91 5.38
CA PRO A 227 17.97 11.90 4.47
C PRO A 227 19.40 12.24 4.05
N ASP A 228 20.39 11.49 4.54
CA ASP A 228 21.70 11.49 3.90
C ASP A 228 21.58 10.67 2.61
N VAL A 229 21.31 11.39 1.52
CA VAL A 229 21.19 10.85 0.16
C VAL A 229 22.41 10.00 -0.21
N ARG A 230 23.61 10.31 0.30
CA ARG A 230 24.80 9.47 0.07
C ARG A 230 24.71 8.15 0.83
N GLN A 231 24.21 8.16 2.05
CA GLN A 231 24.14 6.97 2.89
C GLN A 231 23.02 6.02 2.43
N GLU A 232 21.91 6.55 1.93
CA GLU A 232 20.88 5.75 1.25
C GLU A 232 21.38 5.14 -0.06
N LEU A 233 22.14 5.89 -0.87
CA LEU A 233 22.80 5.33 -2.07
C LEU A 233 23.80 4.23 -1.69
N VAL A 234 24.61 4.46 -0.65
CA VAL A 234 25.60 3.49 -0.17
C VAL A 234 24.91 2.25 0.38
N ASN A 235 23.80 2.38 1.12
CA ASN A 235 23.03 1.23 1.63
C ASN A 235 22.35 0.45 0.50
N SER A 236 21.79 1.16 -0.49
CA SER A 236 21.26 0.57 -1.73
C SER A 236 22.33 -0.17 -2.54
N LEU A 237 23.59 0.30 -2.49
CA LEU A 237 24.75 -0.34 -3.12
C LEU A 237 25.41 -1.44 -2.26
N MET A 238 25.32 -1.34 -0.92
CA MET A 238 25.93 -2.27 0.05
C MET A 238 25.04 -3.46 0.43
N GLY A 239 23.77 -3.47 0.03
CA GLY A 239 22.98 -4.69 0.00
C GLY A 239 23.67 -5.71 -0.92
N GLY A 240 24.60 -6.52 -0.39
CA GLY A 240 25.45 -7.42 -1.17
C GLY A 240 24.69 -8.44 -2.02
N TRP A 241 23.38 -8.55 -1.80
CA TRP A 241 22.44 -9.33 -2.59
C TRP A 241 22.05 -8.65 -3.92
N ILE A 242 21.96 -7.31 -3.93
CA ILE A 242 21.62 -6.46 -5.10
C ILE A 242 22.73 -6.51 -6.14
N ALA A 243 23.99 -6.42 -5.71
CA ALA A 243 25.15 -6.50 -6.61
C ALA A 243 25.19 -7.84 -7.38
N GLY A 244 24.83 -8.95 -6.74
CA GLY A 244 24.78 -10.28 -7.35
C GLY A 244 23.61 -10.50 -8.32
N ARG A 245 22.52 -9.72 -8.20
CA ARG A 245 21.36 -9.77 -9.11
C ARG A 245 21.51 -8.79 -10.28
N LEU A 246 22.03 -7.58 -10.04
CA LEU A 246 22.36 -6.62 -11.10
C LEU A 246 23.45 -7.12 -12.04
N LYS A 247 24.45 -7.85 -11.52
CA LYS A 247 25.48 -8.50 -12.34
C LYS A 247 24.87 -9.56 -13.27
N ARG A 248 23.91 -10.36 -12.75
CA ARG A 248 23.16 -11.34 -13.55
C ARG A 248 22.22 -10.68 -14.58
N ALA A 249 21.55 -9.58 -14.23
CA ALA A 249 20.67 -8.84 -15.14
C ALA A 249 21.44 -8.17 -16.29
N ARG A 250 22.66 -7.66 -16.04
CA ARG A 250 23.55 -7.12 -17.08
C ARG A 250 24.14 -8.17 -18.02
N GLU A 251 24.26 -9.41 -17.57
CA GLU A 251 24.76 -10.53 -18.39
C GLU A 251 23.66 -11.19 -19.24
N LEU A 252 22.37 -10.95 -18.93
CA LEU A 252 21.21 -11.55 -19.62
C LEU A 252 21.13 -11.23 -21.13
N PRO A 253 21.34 -9.98 -21.60
CA PRO A 253 21.31 -9.66 -23.04
C PRO A 253 22.39 -10.39 -23.85
N GLY A 254 23.56 -10.64 -23.24
CA GLY A 254 24.65 -11.41 -23.86
C GLY A 254 24.35 -12.91 -23.93
N LEU A 255 23.77 -13.46 -22.86
CA LEU A 255 23.35 -14.87 -22.77
C LEU A 255 22.21 -15.21 -23.75
N MET A 256 21.30 -14.27 -24.03
CA MET A 256 20.23 -14.45 -25.02
C MET A 256 20.73 -14.31 -26.48
N ARG A 257 21.83 -13.58 -26.71
CA ARG A 257 22.47 -13.47 -28.02
C ARG A 257 23.19 -14.75 -28.42
N GLU A 258 23.83 -15.44 -27.46
CA GLU A 258 24.46 -16.75 -27.68
C GLU A 258 23.42 -17.88 -27.85
N ALA A 259 22.26 -17.78 -27.20
CA ALA A 259 21.16 -18.74 -27.35
C ALA A 259 20.50 -18.72 -28.75
N GLY A 260 20.74 -17.68 -29.56
CA GLY A 260 20.25 -17.57 -30.93
C GLY A 260 21.08 -18.28 -32.00
N SER A 261 22.25 -18.83 -31.66
CA SER A 261 23.16 -19.46 -32.62
C SER A 261 23.70 -20.80 -32.12
N THR A 262 22.87 -21.85 -32.13
CA THR A 262 23.28 -23.23 -32.46
C THR A 262 22.07 -24.15 -32.25
N GLY A 263 21.42 -24.52 -33.35
CA GLY A 263 20.52 -25.67 -33.41
C GLY A 263 21.08 -26.67 -34.41
N ALA A 264 21.89 -27.60 -33.94
CA ALA A 264 22.22 -28.83 -34.66
C ALA A 264 21.96 -30.01 -33.70
N GLU A 265 20.83 -30.67 -33.97
CA GLU A 265 20.37 -32.03 -33.63
C GLU A 265 20.88 -32.70 -32.34
N GLY A 266 19.93 -32.94 -31.42
CA GLY A 266 19.91 -34.15 -30.58
C GLY A 266 20.22 -34.00 -29.09
N GLU A 267 20.80 -32.88 -28.64
CA GLU A 267 20.98 -32.63 -27.20
C GLU A 267 19.92 -31.68 -26.63
N PRO A 268 19.43 -31.89 -25.39
CA PRO A 268 18.58 -30.93 -24.72
C PRO A 268 19.30 -29.59 -24.66
N SER A 269 18.58 -28.53 -25.04
CA SER A 269 19.18 -27.20 -25.08
C SER A 269 19.68 -26.84 -23.69
N ARG A 270 20.68 -25.97 -23.61
CA ARG A 270 21.19 -25.52 -22.30
C ARG A 270 20.08 -24.80 -21.50
N GLY A 271 19.08 -24.24 -22.18
CA GLY A 271 17.86 -23.70 -21.56
C GLY A 271 16.96 -24.78 -20.95
N ASP A 272 16.83 -25.93 -21.60
CA ASP A 272 16.09 -27.08 -21.05
C ASP A 272 16.78 -27.59 -19.78
N ARG A 273 18.12 -27.66 -19.78
CA ARG A 273 18.91 -28.05 -18.60
C ARG A 273 18.73 -27.08 -17.43
N ILE A 274 18.69 -25.77 -17.70
CA ILE A 274 18.45 -24.73 -16.68
C ILE A 274 17.01 -24.82 -16.15
N ALA A 275 16.03 -25.06 -17.02
CA ALA A 275 14.63 -25.22 -16.61
C ALA A 275 14.39 -26.50 -15.80
N GLU A 276 15.22 -27.52 -16.00
CA GLU A 276 15.20 -28.77 -15.24
C GLU A 276 15.88 -28.61 -13.88
N ASP A 277 17.02 -27.90 -13.81
CA ASP A 277 17.68 -27.55 -12.54
C ASP A 277 16.80 -26.66 -11.65
N ILE A 278 16.11 -25.65 -12.23
CA ILE A 278 15.18 -24.80 -11.48
C ILE A 278 13.99 -25.63 -10.95
N ARG A 279 13.48 -26.57 -11.75
CA ARG A 279 12.40 -27.48 -11.29
C ARG A 279 12.86 -28.32 -10.10
N ARG A 280 14.08 -28.86 -10.16
CA ARG A 280 14.65 -29.69 -9.09
C ARG A 280 14.85 -28.89 -7.80
N GLU A 281 15.34 -27.66 -7.89
CA GLU A 281 15.51 -26.78 -6.72
C GLU A 281 14.17 -26.37 -6.07
N LEU A 282 13.11 -26.22 -6.86
CA LEU A 282 11.76 -25.95 -6.37
C LEU A 282 11.15 -27.16 -5.66
N GLU A 283 11.33 -28.37 -6.21
CA GLU A 283 10.88 -29.62 -5.59
C GLU A 283 11.64 -29.92 -4.28
N GLU A 284 12.96 -29.67 -4.25
CA GLU A 284 13.78 -29.81 -3.04
C GLU A 284 13.36 -28.81 -1.94
N ARG A 285 12.91 -27.60 -2.30
CA ARG A 285 12.35 -26.62 -1.35
C ARG A 285 10.97 -27.00 -0.84
N GLU A 286 10.07 -27.48 -1.71
CA GLU A 286 8.74 -27.94 -1.30
C GLU A 286 8.78 -29.14 -0.36
N GLN A 287 9.78 -30.02 -0.50
CA GLN A 287 10.01 -31.12 0.45
C GLN A 287 10.55 -30.63 1.79
N LYS A 288 11.34 -29.55 1.81
CA LYS A 288 11.95 -28.99 3.02
C LYS A 288 10.95 -28.18 3.86
N ASP A 289 9.94 -27.59 3.23
CA ASP A 289 8.86 -26.85 3.91
C ASP A 289 7.74 -27.77 4.45
N ARG A 290 7.74 -29.06 4.09
CA ARG A 290 6.76 -30.07 4.56
C ARG A 290 7.28 -30.98 5.68
N GLY A 291 8.53 -30.83 6.12
CA GLY A 291 9.15 -31.59 7.22
C GLY A 291 9.43 -30.71 8.42
#